data_AF-A0A3R7BAK3-F1
#
_entry.id   AF-A0A3R7BAK3-F1
#
_cell.length_a   1.000
_cell.length_b   1.000
_cell.length_c   1.000
_cell.angle_alpha   90.00
_cell.angle_beta   90.00
_cell.angle_gamma   90.00
#
_symmetry.space_group_name_H-M   'P 1'
#
loop_
_entity.id
_entity.type
_entity.pdbx_description
1 polymer ?
#
loop_
_entity_poly.entity_id
_entity_poly.type
_entity_poly.pdbx_seq_one_letter_code
_entity_poly.pdbx_strand_id
1 'polypeptide(L)' 'ACLTSLISVCIIAALTKVPWPKAEKKRETKHTPLLRKDLALAGMNQVAVWTQRPFNYFPRFTQEGLK' A
#
# COMPACT_ATOMS: atom_id res chain seq x y z
N ALA A 1 4.65 -34.73 23.85
CA ALA A 1 3.84 -33.92 22.92
C ALA A 1 4.10 -34.42 21.48
N CYS A 2 3.64 -35.64 21.18
CA CYS A 2 2.47 -35.94 20.35
C CYS A 2 2.56 -35.36 18.92
N LEU A 3 3.26 -36.08 18.03
CA LEU A 3 3.33 -35.80 16.58
C LEU A 3 1.95 -35.62 15.92
N THR A 4 0.89 -36.14 16.54
CA THR A 4 -0.50 -36.00 16.08
C THR A 4 -1.01 -34.56 16.13
N SER A 5 -0.44 -33.71 16.99
CA SER A 5 -0.83 -32.30 17.11
C SER A 5 -0.36 -31.47 15.90
N LEU A 6 0.87 -31.70 15.44
CA LEU A 6 1.44 -30.97 14.30
C LEU A 6 0.71 -31.28 12.99
N ILE A 7 0.35 -32.56 12.79
CA ILE A 7 -0.41 -32.98 11.60
C ILE A 7 -1.82 -32.36 11.60
N SER A 8 -2.46 -32.30 12.78
CA SER A 8 -3.81 -31.73 12.92
C SER A 8 -3.85 -30.24 12.56
N VAL A 9 -2.85 -29.45 12.98
CA VAL A 9 -2.78 -28.01 12.63
C VAL A 9 -2.58 -27.79 11.13
N CYS A 10 -1.73 -28.59 10.48
CA CYS A 10 -1.49 -28.50 9.03
C CYS A 10 -2.73 -28.86 8.20
N ILE A 11 -3.49 -29.88 8.62
CA ILE A 11 -4.75 -30.26 7.95
C ILE A 11 -5.81 -29.17 8.10
N ILE A 12 -5.95 -28.58 9.30
CA ILE A 12 -6.90 -27.48 9.53
C ILE A 12 -6.53 -26.26 8.68
N ALA A 13 -5.24 -25.91 8.56
CA ALA A 13 -4.78 -24.83 7.70
C ALA A 13 -5.00 -25.10 6.20
N ALA A 14 -4.97 -26.37 5.76
CA ALA A 14 -5.21 -26.74 4.37
C ALA A 14 -6.72 -26.84 4.00
N LEU A 15 -7.58 -27.22 4.95
CA LEU A 15 -9.03 -27.37 4.74
C LEU A 15 -9.80 -26.07 4.97
N THR A 16 -9.29 -25.18 5.80
CA THR A 16 -9.82 -23.83 5.89
C THR A 16 -9.37 -23.09 4.64
N LYS A 17 -10.31 -22.86 3.71
CA LYS A 17 -10.14 -21.91 2.61
C LYS A 17 -10.00 -20.48 3.18
N VAL A 18 -9.02 -20.22 4.02
CA VAL A 18 -8.70 -18.87 4.47
C VAL A 18 -8.23 -18.14 3.21
N PRO A 19 -9.00 -17.17 2.69
CA PRO A 19 -8.57 -16.43 1.53
C PRO A 19 -7.30 -15.66 1.91
N TRP A 20 -6.15 -16.13 1.43
CA TRP A 20 -4.89 -15.40 1.56
C TRP A 20 -5.09 -14.01 0.96
N PRO A 21 -4.66 -12.93 1.66
CA PRO A 21 -4.77 -11.59 1.11
C PRO A 21 -3.98 -11.55 -0.20
N LYS A 22 -4.70 -11.34 -1.31
CA LYS A 22 -4.09 -11.15 -2.63
C LYS A 22 -3.14 -9.96 -2.51
N ALA A 23 -1.90 -10.11 -2.96
CA ALA A 23 -0.92 -9.04 -2.98
C ALA A 23 -1.53 -7.81 -3.66
N GLU A 24 -1.72 -6.74 -2.88
CA GLU A 24 -2.32 -5.51 -3.37
C GLU A 24 -1.38 -4.92 -4.42
N LYS A 25 -1.89 -4.73 -5.64
CA LYS A 25 -1.12 -4.16 -6.75
C LYS A 25 -0.80 -2.70 -6.40
N LYS A 26 0.42 -2.42 -5.93
CA LYS A 26 0.88 -1.05 -5.66
C LYS A 26 0.73 -0.22 -6.94
N ARG A 27 -0.23 0.70 -6.95
CA ARG A 27 -0.34 1.71 -8.00
C ARG A 27 0.84 2.65 -7.84
N GLU A 28 1.86 2.46 -8.67
CA GLU A 28 2.96 3.41 -8.79
C GLU A 28 2.42 4.71 -9.41
N THR A 29 2.40 5.77 -8.61
CA THR A 29 2.05 7.12 -9.08
C THR A 29 3.23 7.67 -9.87
N LYS A 30 2.99 8.30 -11.04
CA LYS A 30 4.05 8.87 -11.89
C LYS A 30 4.96 9.89 -11.18
N HIS A 31 4.55 10.41 -10.02
CA HIS A 31 5.27 11.39 -9.21
C HIS A 31 6.26 10.79 -8.20
N THR A 32 6.15 9.49 -7.89
CA THR A 32 7.04 8.81 -6.94
C THR A 32 8.54 8.95 -7.28
N PRO A 33 8.98 8.82 -8.56
CA PRO A 33 10.39 8.99 -8.90
C PRO A 33 10.88 10.44 -8.74
N LEU A 34 10.02 11.45 -8.88
CA LEU A 34 10.39 12.85 -8.67
C LEU A 34 10.59 13.13 -7.17
N LEU A 35 9.63 12.71 -6.34
CA LEU A 35 9.73 12.87 -4.89
C LEU A 35 11.01 12.24 -4.32
N ARG A 36 11.40 11.06 -4.80
CA ARG A 36 12.61 10.38 -4.32
C ARG A 36 13.89 11.15 -4.67
N LYS A 37 13.95 11.81 -5.82
CA LYS A 37 15.08 12.66 -6.21
C LYS A 37 15.18 13.90 -5.32
N ASP A 38 14.05 14.54 -5.05
CA ASP A 38 14.00 15.74 -4.20
C ASP A 38 14.40 15.41 -2.76
N LEU A 39 13.92 14.27 -2.22
CA LEU A 39 14.35 13.77 -0.92
C LEU A 39 15.85 13.48 -0.86
N ALA A 40 16.43 12.93 -1.94
CA ALA A 40 17.87 12.68 -1.99
C ALA A 40 18.69 13.99 -2.02
N LEU A 41 18.23 15.00 -2.77
CA LEU A 41 18.83 16.34 -2.79
C LEU A 41 18.78 17.02 -1.42
N ALA A 42 17.72 16.78 -0.64
CA ALA A 42 17.60 17.25 0.73
C ALA A 42 18.41 16.42 1.75
N GLY A 43 19.18 15.41 1.32
CA GLY A 43 19.93 14.51 2.19
C GLY A 43 19.07 13.45 2.92
N MET A 44 17.80 13.32 2.56
CA MET A 44 16.80 12.45 3.20
C MET A 44 16.74 11.05 2.56
N ASN A 45 17.90 10.41 2.39
CA ASN A 45 18.05 9.17 1.62
C ASN A 45 17.34 7.94 2.23
N GLN A 46 17.09 7.95 3.54
CA GLN A 46 16.52 6.79 4.27
C GLN A 46 15.04 6.95 4.63
N VAL A 47 14.34 7.93 4.05
CA VAL A 47 12.94 8.17 4.37
C VAL A 47 12.05 7.10 3.75
N ALA A 48 11.29 6.39 4.59
CA ALA A 48 10.28 5.45 4.14
C ALA A 48 8.99 6.20 3.77
N VAL A 49 8.65 6.22 2.48
CA VAL A 49 7.35 6.72 2.00
C VAL A 49 6.37 5.55 2.01
N TRP A 50 5.39 5.58 2.90
CA TRP A 50 4.48 4.45 3.14
C TRP A 50 3.29 4.47 2.19
N THR A 51 2.51 5.53 2.23
CA THR A 51 1.29 5.70 1.44
C THR A 51 1.26 7.08 0.80
N GLN A 52 1.04 7.11 -0.51
CA GLN A 52 0.75 8.32 -1.25
C GLN A 52 -0.72 8.28 -1.65
N ARG A 53 -1.45 9.35 -1.36
CA ARG A 53 -2.84 9.50 -1.81
C ARG A 53 -2.98 10.84 -2.52
N PRO A 54 -3.58 10.87 -3.72
CA PRO A 54 -3.92 12.14 -4.35
C PRO A 54 -4.94 12.86 -3.45
N PHE A 55 -4.74 14.15 -3.25
CA PHE A 55 -5.68 15.01 -2.55
C PHE A 55 -6.19 16.09 -3.52
N ASN A 56 -7.49 16.37 -3.47
CA ASN A 56 -8.07 17.47 -4.24
C ASN A 56 -7.78 18.79 -3.52
N TYR A 57 -6.58 19.34 -3.74
CA TYR A 57 -6.07 20.48 -2.99
C TYR A 57 -6.81 21.79 -3.29
N PHE A 58 -7.27 21.97 -4.53
CA PHE A 58 -8.08 23.12 -4.92
C PHE A 58 -9.46 22.64 -5.39
N PRO A 59 -10.54 22.93 -4.66
CA PRO A 59 -11.88 22.79 -5.18
C PRO A 59 -11.97 23.58 -6.48
N ARG A 60 -12.06 22.88 -7.61
CA ARG A 60 -12.19 23.53 -8.91
C ARG A 60 -13.65 23.91 -9.05
N PHE A 61 -13.95 25.18 -8.82
CA PHE A 61 -15.18 25.77 -9.33
C PHE A 61 -14.95 26.05 -10.81
N THR A 62 -15.86 25.60 -11.67
CA THR A 62 -15.91 26.12 -13.03
C THR A 62 -16.28 27.60 -12.96
N GLN A 63 -16.04 28.36 -14.03
CA GLN A 63 -16.48 29.75 -14.10
C GLN A 63 -17.99 29.89 -13.80
N GLU A 64 -18.78 28.88 -14.16
CA GLU A 64 -20.23 28.80 -13.86
C GLU A 64 -20.57 28.44 -12.40
N GLY A 65 -19.60 27.89 -11.66
CA GLY A 65 -19.75 27.47 -10.26
C GLY A 65 -19.29 28.52 -9.25
N LEU A 66 -18.73 29.64 -9.71
CA LEU A 66 -18.38 30.80 -8.90
C LEU A 66 -19.52 31.82 -9.02
N LYS A 67 -20.61 31.58 -8.29
CA LYS A 67 -21.77 32.48 -8.24
C LYS A 67 -21.70 33.42 -7.05
#